data_AF-A0A934S1V1-F1
#
_entry.id   AF-A0A934S1V1-F1
#
_cell.length_a   1.000
_cell.length_b   1.000
_cell.length_c   1.000
_cell.angle_alpha   90.00
_cell.angle_beta   90.00
_cell.angle_gamma   90.00
#
_symmetry.space_group_name_H-M   'P 1'
#
loop_
_entity.id
_entity.type
_entity.pdbx_description
1 polymer ?
#
loop_
_entity_poly.entity_id
_entity_poly.type
_entity_poly.pdbx_seq_one_letter_code
_entity_poly.pdbx_strand_id
1 'polypeptide(L)'
;MDWLFDNLGKLAPIVIFLLYMISSMKRGGQEEEEPDPQAAERARKIQEEIRRKILERQRGDGEPTGRPPEQPQPIEETIFFEEEPEPFRAPEPPVRTLQREEPEPAPTVVVDPYVQKRREVEAQMEEAKRMQEAALQKAKSISKGKGGGTQTMVPVPIASGEIRDRLKLGLEDRDSLKTAIVLKEVLDTPVAMR
;
A
#
# COMPACT_ATOMS: atom_id res chain seq x y z
N MET A 1 6.55 -23.41 29.79
CA MET A 1 5.73 -22.95 28.65
C MET A 1 4.23 -23.03 28.97
N ASP A 2 3.83 -23.80 29.98
CA ASP A 2 2.42 -24.08 30.32
C ASP A 2 1.65 -22.87 30.88
N TRP A 3 2.37 -21.93 31.50
CA TRP A 3 1.80 -20.69 32.01
C TRP A 3 1.07 -19.85 30.95
N LEU A 4 1.54 -19.90 29.70
CA LEU A 4 0.94 -19.15 28.60
C LEU A 4 -0.39 -19.77 28.16
N PHE A 5 -0.49 -21.11 28.19
CA PHE A 5 -1.70 -21.84 27.81
C PHE A 5 -2.77 -21.74 28.90
N ASP A 6 -2.40 -21.77 30.18
CA ASP A 6 -3.34 -21.60 31.31
C ASP A 6 -3.98 -20.21 31.35
N ASN A 7 -3.26 -19.18 30.87
CA ASN A 7 -3.78 -17.82 30.80
C ASN A 7 -4.32 -17.44 29.42
N LEU A 8 -4.25 -18.33 28.42
CA LEU A 8 -4.67 -18.04 27.06
C LEU A 8 -6.16 -17.70 26.98
N GLY A 9 -6.99 -18.37 27.78
CA GLY A 9 -8.42 -18.04 27.90
C GLY A 9 -8.69 -16.66 28.48
N LYS A 10 -7.81 -16.17 29.38
CA LYS A 10 -7.89 -14.81 29.96
C LYS A 10 -7.27 -13.75 29.04
N LEU A 11 -6.27 -14.13 28.25
CA LEU A 11 -5.60 -13.26 27.28
C LEU A 11 -6.41 -13.08 25.98
N ALA A 12 -7.21 -14.06 25.58
CA ALA A 12 -8.04 -13.99 24.37
C ALA A 12 -8.90 -12.70 24.27
N PRO A 13 -9.68 -12.30 25.29
CA PRO A 13 -10.46 -11.06 25.22
C PRO A 13 -9.57 -9.81 25.16
N ILE A 14 -8.39 -9.82 25.80
CA ILE A 14 -7.43 -8.71 25.78
C ILE A 14 -6.83 -8.53 24.38
N VAL A 15 -6.47 -9.64 23.72
CA VAL A 15 -5.93 -9.62 22.35
C VAL A 15 -7.00 -9.19 21.35
N ILE A 16 -8.25 -9.67 21.49
CA ILE A 16 -9.38 -9.25 20.64
C ILE A 16 -9.66 -7.75 20.84
N PHE A 17 -9.64 -7.26 22.07
CA PHE A 17 -9.81 -5.84 22.39
C PHE A 17 -8.69 -4.98 21.78
N LEU A 18 -7.44 -5.41 21.87
CA LEU A 18 -6.28 -4.76 21.23
C LEU A 18 -6.42 -4.73 19.71
N LEU A 19 -6.79 -5.86 19.08
CA LEU A 19 -7.04 -5.92 17.64
C LEU A 19 -8.19 -5.01 17.21
N TYR A 20 -9.26 -4.93 18.01
CA TYR A 20 -10.38 -4.04 17.76
C TYR A 20 -9.98 -2.57 17.87
N MET A 21 -9.19 -2.20 18.88
CA MET A 21 -8.62 -0.85 19.03
C MET A 21 -7.69 -0.46 17.88
N ILE A 22 -6.83 -1.37 17.44
CA ILE A 22 -5.93 -1.13 16.31
C ILE A 22 -6.74 -1.00 15.00
N SER A 23 -7.76 -1.83 14.83
CA SER A 23 -8.67 -1.77 13.69
C SER A 23 -9.51 -0.47 13.68
N SER A 24 -9.96 -0.01 14.84
CA SER A 24 -10.71 1.24 14.97
C SER A 24 -9.83 2.46 14.75
N MET A 25 -8.58 2.47 15.24
CA MET A 25 -7.61 3.54 14.95
C MET A 25 -7.24 3.60 13.46
N LYS A 26 -7.14 2.44 12.79
CA LYS A 26 -6.88 2.38 11.34
C LYS A 26 -8.07 2.84 10.50
N ARG A 27 -9.30 2.74 11.02
CA ARG A 27 -10.53 3.25 10.37
C ARG A 27 -10.85 4.70 10.73
N GLY A 28 -10.48 5.17 11.92
CA GLY A 28 -10.73 6.54 12.39
C GLY A 28 -9.84 7.62 11.77
N GLY A 29 -8.91 7.25 10.88
CA GLY A 29 -8.17 8.17 10.02
C GLY A 29 -8.84 8.43 8.67
N GLN A 30 -9.97 7.78 8.37
CA GLN A 30 -10.93 8.32 7.41
C GLN A 30 -11.76 9.35 8.17
N GLU A 31 -11.15 10.51 8.42
CA GLU A 31 -11.93 11.73 8.58
C GLU A 31 -12.93 11.77 7.43
N GLU A 32 -14.18 12.08 7.78
CA GLU A 32 -15.14 12.61 6.84
C GLU A 32 -14.52 13.90 6.27
N GLU A 33 -13.62 13.76 5.28
CA GLU A 33 -13.40 14.78 4.29
C GLU A 33 -14.80 15.07 3.76
N GLU A 34 -15.34 16.25 4.12
CA GLU A 34 -16.47 16.83 3.41
C GLU A 34 -16.20 16.54 1.94
N PRO A 35 -17.04 15.71 1.28
CA PRO A 35 -16.71 15.24 -0.04
C PRO A 35 -16.65 16.48 -0.90
N ASP A 36 -15.44 16.91 -1.26
CA ASP A 36 -15.22 18.05 -2.12
C ASP A 36 -16.21 17.87 -3.28
N PRO A 37 -17.16 18.80 -3.49
CA PRO A 37 -18.22 18.60 -4.46
C PRO A 37 -17.65 18.26 -5.85
N GLN A 38 -16.43 18.72 -6.14
CA GLN A 38 -15.70 18.33 -7.35
C GLN A 38 -15.18 16.89 -7.34
N ALA A 39 -14.74 16.37 -6.18
CA ALA A 39 -14.34 14.97 -6.04
C ALA A 39 -15.56 14.03 -6.13
N ALA A 40 -16.71 14.44 -5.58
CA ALA A 40 -17.96 13.69 -5.70
C ALA A 40 -18.45 13.62 -7.16
N GLU A 41 -18.34 14.71 -7.92
CA GLU A 41 -18.66 14.74 -9.34
C GLU A 41 -17.70 13.87 -10.18
N ARG A 42 -16.39 13.92 -9.89
CA ARG A 42 -15.40 13.04 -10.54
C ARG A 42 -15.66 11.58 -10.24
N ALA A 43 -16.00 11.24 -8.99
CA ALA A 43 -16.33 9.87 -8.59
C ALA A 43 -17.58 9.35 -9.31
N ARG A 44 -18.63 10.18 -9.45
CA ARG A 44 -19.83 9.83 -10.23
C ARG A 44 -19.51 9.58 -11.70
N LYS A 45 -18.70 10.45 -12.32
CA LYS A 45 -18.25 10.28 -13.71
C LYS A 45 -17.46 8.98 -13.90
N ILE A 46 -16.54 8.68 -12.97
CA ILE A 46 -15.75 7.45 -13.01
C ILE A 46 -16.66 6.21 -12.87
N GLN A 47 -17.64 6.24 -11.97
CA GLN A 47 -18.57 5.12 -11.79
C GLN A 47 -19.44 4.89 -13.04
N GLU A 48 -19.92 5.96 -13.69
CA GLU A 48 -20.66 5.86 -14.94
C GLU A 48 -19.81 5.32 -16.09
N GLU A 49 -18.54 5.76 -16.21
CA GLU A 49 -17.59 5.23 -17.19
C GLU A 49 -17.30 3.74 -16.96
N ILE A 50 -17.08 3.32 -15.71
CA ILE A 50 -16.89 1.91 -15.36
C ILE A 50 -18.14 1.11 -15.71
N ARG A 51 -19.33 1.60 -15.36
CA ARG A 51 -20.60 0.92 -15.64
C ARG A 51 -20.81 0.76 -17.14
N ARG A 52 -20.50 1.79 -17.93
CA ARG A 52 -20.54 1.75 -19.40
C ARG A 52 -19.54 0.74 -19.95
N LYS A 53 -18.31 0.72 -19.46
CA LYS A 53 -17.24 -0.18 -19.91
C LYS A 53 -17.49 -1.64 -19.54
N ILE A 54 -18.15 -1.90 -18.40
CA ILE A 54 -18.61 -3.24 -18.03
C ILE A 54 -19.76 -3.69 -18.94
N LEU A 55 -20.73 -2.82 -19.22
CA LEU A 55 -21.82 -3.12 -20.16
C LEU A 55 -21.31 -3.36 -21.57
N GLU A 56 -20.30 -2.62 -22.02
CA GLU A 56 -19.63 -2.79 -23.30
C GLU A 56 -18.88 -4.13 -23.37
N ARG A 57 -18.18 -4.51 -22.30
CA ARG A 57 -17.56 -5.84 -22.14
C ARG A 57 -18.60 -6.97 -22.11
N GLN A 58 -19.76 -6.75 -21.51
CA GLN A 58 -20.85 -7.74 -21.47
C GLN A 58 -21.63 -7.85 -22.78
N ARG A 59 -21.70 -6.77 -23.58
CA ARG A 59 -22.49 -6.73 -24.82
C ARG A 59 -21.77 -7.32 -26.04
N GLY A 60 -20.48 -7.66 -25.91
CA GLY A 60 -19.87 -8.70 -26.74
C GLY A 60 -18.93 -8.25 -27.85
N ASP A 61 -17.91 -7.43 -27.56
CA ASP A 61 -16.80 -7.16 -28.50
C ASP A 61 -15.41 -7.20 -27.82
N GLY A 62 -15.23 -8.05 -26.81
CA GLY A 62 -13.93 -8.22 -26.17
C GLY A 62 -13.85 -9.51 -25.38
N GLU A 63 -13.11 -10.47 -25.91
CA GLU A 63 -12.71 -11.70 -25.22
C GLU A 63 -12.07 -11.34 -23.87
N PRO A 64 -12.45 -12.01 -22.76
CA PRO A 64 -11.92 -11.69 -21.44
C PRO A 64 -10.45 -12.10 -21.36
N THR A 65 -9.54 -11.19 -21.72
CA THR A 65 -8.11 -11.29 -21.43
C THR A 65 -7.87 -11.00 -19.94
N GLY A 66 -8.43 -11.86 -19.10
CA GLY A 66 -8.12 -12.01 -17.68
C GLY A 66 -7.09 -13.10 -17.41
N ARG A 67 -6.57 -13.76 -18.46
CA ARG A 67 -5.37 -14.58 -18.36
C ARG A 67 -4.17 -13.65 -18.60
N PRO A 68 -3.19 -13.57 -17.69
CA PRO A 68 -1.88 -13.01 -18.03
C PRO A 68 -1.43 -13.69 -19.34
N PRO A 69 -0.80 -12.98 -20.30
CA PRO A 69 -0.21 -13.64 -21.44
C PRO A 69 0.69 -14.74 -20.89
N GLU A 70 0.40 -16.00 -21.24
CA GLU A 70 1.34 -17.08 -21.00
C GLU A 70 2.63 -16.63 -21.68
N GLN A 71 3.68 -16.46 -20.88
CA GLN A 71 5.02 -16.25 -21.43
C GLN A 71 5.23 -17.37 -22.44
N PRO A 72 5.72 -17.07 -23.66
CA PRO A 72 6.15 -18.13 -24.55
C PRO A 72 7.18 -18.93 -23.76
N GLN A 73 6.84 -20.18 -23.43
CA GLN A 73 7.82 -21.07 -22.84
C GLN A 73 9.00 -21.11 -23.82
N PRO A 74 10.25 -21.03 -23.33
CA PRO A 74 11.39 -21.28 -24.19
C PRO A 74 11.15 -22.66 -24.80
N ILE A 75 11.05 -22.71 -26.13
CA ILE A 75 11.13 -23.96 -26.86
C ILE A 75 12.49 -24.50 -26.49
N GLU A 76 12.55 -25.52 -25.62
CA GLU A 76 13.73 -26.35 -25.54
C GLU A 76 13.91 -26.92 -26.94
N GLU A 77 14.86 -26.34 -27.69
CA GLU A 77 15.46 -27.01 -28.84
C GLU A 77 16.03 -28.32 -28.31
N THR A 78 15.22 -29.38 -28.35
CA THR A 78 15.75 -30.72 -28.51
C THR A 78 16.54 -30.68 -29.81
N ILE A 79 17.85 -30.49 -29.66
CA ILE A 79 18.83 -30.71 -30.71
C ILE A 79 18.72 -32.19 -31.08
N PHE A 80 17.88 -32.47 -32.07
CA PHE A 80 17.89 -33.75 -32.75
C PHE A 80 19.11 -33.71 -33.67
N PHE A 81 20.20 -34.33 -33.21
CA PHE A 81 21.36 -34.61 -34.06
C PHE A 81 20.92 -35.71 -35.03
N GLU A 82 20.34 -35.33 -36.16
CA GLU A 82 20.16 -36.22 -37.30
C GLU A 82 21.46 -36.15 -38.12
N GLU A 83 22.33 -37.12 -37.88
CA GLU A 83 23.59 -37.31 -38.60
C GLU A 83 23.27 -37.77 -40.02
N GLU A 84 23.11 -36.81 -40.93
CA GLU A 84 22.91 -37.07 -42.36
C GLU A 84 24.29 -37.27 -43.03
N PRO A 85 24.59 -38.44 -43.63
CA PRO A 85 25.85 -38.64 -44.32
C PRO A 85 25.88 -37.89 -45.67
N GLU A 86 26.80 -36.94 -45.79
CA GLU A 86 27.05 -36.16 -47.01
C GLU A 86 27.41 -37.06 -48.22
N PRO A 87 26.74 -36.90 -49.38
CA PRO A 87 27.31 -37.37 -50.64
C PRO A 87 28.23 -36.30 -51.25
N PHE A 88 29.51 -36.63 -51.26
CA PHE A 88 30.61 -35.97 -51.97
C PHE A 88 30.20 -35.39 -53.34
N ARG A 89 30.21 -34.05 -53.49
CA ARG A 89 30.11 -33.36 -54.78
C ARG A 89 31.40 -32.60 -55.10
N ALA A 90 31.82 -32.75 -56.35
CA ALA A 90 33.03 -32.16 -56.93
C ALA A 90 33.01 -30.62 -56.93
N PRO A 91 34.19 -29.95 -56.94
CA PRO A 91 34.28 -28.50 -56.87
C PRO A 91 33.85 -27.82 -58.19
N GLU A 92 32.87 -26.93 -58.11
CA GLU A 92 32.51 -26.00 -59.19
C GLU A 92 33.39 -24.73 -59.15
N PRO A 93 33.70 -24.09 -60.30
CA PRO A 93 34.58 -22.94 -60.36
C PRO A 93 33.91 -21.65 -59.80
N PRO A 94 34.69 -20.73 -59.21
CA PRO A 94 34.13 -19.56 -58.54
C PRO A 94 33.58 -18.52 -59.54
N VAL A 95 32.28 -18.27 -59.47
CA VAL A 95 31.65 -17.11 -60.10
C VAL A 95 31.95 -15.89 -59.22
N ARG A 96 32.74 -14.94 -59.76
CA ARG A 96 32.94 -13.61 -59.15
C ARG A 96 31.62 -12.85 -59.16
N THR A 97 30.89 -12.89 -58.06
CA THR A 97 29.84 -11.91 -57.76
C THR A 97 30.52 -10.63 -57.27
N LEU A 98 30.29 -9.53 -58.00
CA LEU A 98 30.62 -8.18 -57.52
C LEU A 98 29.73 -7.89 -56.32
N GLN A 99 30.32 -7.98 -55.13
CA GLN A 99 29.70 -7.62 -53.87
C GLN A 99 29.47 -6.10 -53.89
N ARG A 100 28.22 -5.70 -54.06
CA ARG A 100 27.79 -4.32 -53.83
C ARG A 100 27.81 -4.11 -52.32
N GLU A 101 28.77 -3.34 -51.83
CA GLU A 101 28.80 -2.89 -50.44
C GLU A 101 27.51 -2.06 -50.19
N GLU A 102 26.58 -2.65 -49.47
CA GLU A 102 25.50 -1.91 -48.82
C GLU A 102 26.09 -1.08 -47.68
N PRO A 103 25.70 0.20 -47.53
CA PRO A 103 26.18 1.02 -46.44
C PRO A 103 25.72 0.41 -45.10
N GLU A 104 26.68 0.16 -44.20
CA GLU A 104 26.40 -0.34 -42.85
C GLU A 104 25.38 0.58 -42.15
N PRO A 105 24.29 0.03 -41.59
CA PRO A 105 23.35 0.83 -40.81
C PRO A 105 24.07 1.33 -39.56
N ALA A 106 23.97 2.65 -39.30
CA ALA A 106 24.55 3.28 -38.12
C ALA A 106 24.15 2.52 -36.84
N PRO A 107 25.05 2.35 -35.85
CA PRO A 107 24.76 1.62 -34.64
C PRO A 107 23.58 2.29 -33.93
N THR A 108 22.42 1.64 -33.95
CA THR A 108 21.29 2.00 -33.11
C THR A 108 21.75 1.87 -31.67
N VAL A 109 21.89 3.01 -30.97
CA VAL A 109 22.14 3.04 -29.53
C VAL A 109 20.92 2.44 -28.86
N VAL A 110 20.96 1.13 -28.62
CA VAL A 110 19.97 0.43 -27.81
C VAL A 110 20.16 0.95 -26.40
N VAL A 111 19.40 1.98 -26.03
CA VAL A 111 19.35 2.46 -24.66
C VAL A 111 18.76 1.32 -23.84
N ASP A 112 19.62 0.66 -23.06
CA ASP A 112 19.23 -0.48 -22.24
C ASP A 112 18.10 -0.06 -21.27
N PRO A 113 16.88 -0.64 -21.41
CA PRO A 113 15.74 -0.28 -20.58
C PRO A 113 16.00 -0.53 -19.07
N TYR A 114 16.99 -1.35 -18.72
CA TYR A 114 17.39 -1.54 -17.33
C TYR A 114 18.07 -0.33 -16.72
N VAL A 115 18.78 0.48 -17.51
CA VAL A 115 19.46 1.68 -17.00
C VAL A 115 18.43 2.75 -16.61
N GLN A 116 17.34 2.87 -17.37
CA GLN A 116 16.26 3.81 -17.06
C GLN A 116 15.53 3.39 -15.77
N LYS A 117 15.15 2.12 -15.64
CA LYS A 117 14.51 1.60 -14.42
C LYS A 117 15.36 1.76 -13.17
N ARG A 118 16.69 1.57 -13.27
CA ARG A 118 17.59 1.79 -12.13
C ARG A 118 17.58 3.24 -11.66
N ARG A 119 17.60 4.20 -12.60
CA ARG A 119 17.54 5.63 -12.27
C ARG A 119 16.21 6.02 -11.63
N GLU A 120 15.10 5.45 -12.11
CA GLU A 120 13.77 5.70 -11.51
C GLU A 120 13.69 5.19 -10.07
N VAL A 121 14.18 3.98 -9.82
CA VAL A 121 14.20 3.39 -8.47
C VAL A 121 15.12 4.20 -7.53
N GLU A 122 16.27 4.63 -8.02
CA GLU A 122 17.20 5.47 -7.24
C GLU A 122 16.57 6.82 -6.88
N ALA A 123 15.89 7.47 -7.83
CA ALA A 123 15.17 8.71 -7.60
C ALA A 123 14.05 8.55 -6.56
N GLN A 124 13.28 7.46 -6.62
CA GLN A 124 12.24 7.16 -5.63
C GLN A 124 12.81 6.93 -4.22
N MET A 125 13.94 6.23 -4.14
CA MET A 125 14.62 5.99 -2.86
C MET A 125 15.16 7.29 -2.23
N GLU A 126 15.65 8.22 -3.06
CA GLU A 126 16.09 9.53 -2.59
C GLU A 126 14.93 10.40 -2.09
N GLU A 127 13.81 10.41 -2.82
CA GLU A 127 12.61 11.14 -2.43
C GLU A 127 12.02 10.60 -1.11
N ALA A 128 11.95 9.27 -0.96
CA ALA A 128 11.50 8.64 0.29
C ALA A 128 12.37 9.01 1.49
N LYS A 129 13.71 9.04 1.31
CA LYS A 129 14.64 9.49 2.36
C LYS A 129 14.41 10.96 2.74
N ARG A 130 14.25 11.84 1.75
CA ARG A 130 13.96 13.27 2.02
C ARG A 130 12.65 13.46 2.79
N MET A 131 11.60 12.73 2.41
CA MET A 131 10.33 12.77 3.14
C MET A 131 10.48 12.28 4.58
N GLN A 132 11.22 11.20 4.79
CA GLN A 132 11.49 10.66 6.12
C GLN A 132 12.25 11.66 7.00
N GLU A 133 13.30 12.29 6.47
CA GLU A 133 14.08 13.31 7.18
C GLU A 133 13.22 14.54 7.52
N ALA A 134 12.40 15.01 6.58
CA ALA A 134 11.48 16.11 6.81
C ALA A 134 10.45 15.78 7.90
N ALA A 135 9.89 14.56 7.89
CA ALA A 135 8.96 14.09 8.91
C ALA A 135 9.63 14.01 10.29
N LEU A 136 10.86 13.50 10.35
CA LEU A 136 11.63 13.43 11.60
C LEU A 136 11.96 14.82 12.15
N GLN A 137 12.31 15.78 11.29
CA GLN A 137 12.54 17.16 11.72
C GLN A 137 11.26 17.80 12.24
N LYS A 138 10.12 17.61 11.57
CA LYS A 138 8.80 18.08 12.04
C LYS A 138 8.45 17.44 13.39
N ALA A 139 8.61 16.13 13.55
CA ALA A 139 8.36 15.44 14.81
C ALA A 139 9.23 15.97 15.95
N LYS A 140 10.52 16.21 15.70
CA LYS A 140 11.44 16.83 16.68
C LYS A 140 11.04 18.26 17.04
N SER A 141 10.55 19.04 16.09
CA SER A 141 10.07 20.41 16.37
C SER A 141 8.79 20.41 17.22
N ILE A 142 7.89 19.45 16.97
CA ILE A 142 6.66 19.27 17.74
C ILE A 142 7.00 18.81 19.16
N SER A 143 7.91 17.85 19.34
CA SER A 143 8.29 17.37 20.67
C SER A 143 9.03 18.43 21.49
N LYS A 144 9.82 19.29 20.86
CA LYS A 144 10.53 20.38 21.53
C LYS A 144 9.62 21.57 21.88
N GLY A 145 8.57 21.81 21.10
CA GLY A 145 7.56 22.86 21.35
C GLY A 145 6.50 22.47 22.37
N LYS A 146 6.23 21.17 22.56
CA LYS A 146 5.24 20.65 23.52
C LYS A 146 5.86 20.20 24.85
N GLY A 147 6.91 20.89 25.29
CA GLY A 147 7.54 20.74 26.62
C GLY A 147 6.67 21.24 27.78
N GLY A 148 5.35 21.06 27.69
CA GLY A 148 4.39 21.35 28.74
C GLY A 148 3.47 20.16 28.96
N GLY A 149 3.91 19.20 29.77
CA GLY A 149 2.98 18.50 30.66
C GLY A 149 2.38 17.15 30.25
N THR A 150 2.91 16.39 29.30
CA THR A 150 2.62 14.93 29.29
C THR A 150 3.65 14.21 30.14
N GLN A 151 3.49 14.32 31.45
CA GLN A 151 4.08 13.38 32.38
C GLN A 151 3.65 11.98 31.93
N THR A 152 4.63 11.14 31.64
CA THR A 152 4.49 9.70 31.56
C THR A 152 4.04 9.22 32.94
N MET A 153 2.74 9.31 33.22
CA MET A 153 2.17 8.77 34.44
C MET A 153 2.27 7.25 34.33
N VAL A 154 3.22 6.69 35.05
CA VAL A 154 3.19 5.29 35.46
C VAL A 154 1.79 5.03 36.00
N PRO A 155 1.05 4.02 35.51
CA PRO A 155 -0.30 3.74 35.98
C PRO A 155 -0.21 3.25 37.44
N VAL A 156 -0.29 4.18 38.38
CA VAL A 156 -0.53 3.87 39.78
C VAL A 156 -1.99 3.43 39.88
N PRO A 157 -2.32 2.28 40.51
CA PRO A 157 -3.70 1.89 40.73
C PRO A 157 -4.38 2.92 41.62
N ILE A 158 -5.24 3.75 41.02
CA ILE A 158 -5.98 4.80 41.71
C ILE A 158 -7.15 4.13 42.45
N ALA A 159 -7.24 4.36 43.76
CA ALA A 159 -8.38 3.91 44.56
C ALA A 159 -9.66 4.60 44.09
N SER A 160 -10.79 3.89 44.09
CA SER A 160 -12.07 4.36 43.50
C SER A 160 -12.59 5.70 44.06
N GLY A 161 -12.18 6.08 45.28
CA GLY A 161 -12.50 7.37 45.89
C GLY A 161 -11.77 8.55 45.25
N GLU A 162 -10.49 8.41 44.91
CA GLU A 162 -9.65 9.49 44.36
C GLU A 162 -10.06 9.86 42.93
N ILE A 163 -10.68 8.92 42.21
CA ILE A 163 -11.20 9.17 40.85
C ILE A 163 -12.31 10.23 40.90
N ARG A 164 -13.21 10.16 41.90
CA ARG A 164 -14.30 11.15 42.02
C ARG A 164 -13.77 12.54 42.33
N ASP A 165 -12.75 12.66 43.17
CA ASP A 165 -12.18 13.95 43.53
C ASP A 165 -11.38 14.56 42.36
N ARG A 166 -10.66 13.73 41.60
CA ARG A 166 -10.01 14.17 40.35
C ARG A 166 -11.01 14.59 39.27
N LEU A 167 -12.13 13.87 39.14
CA LEU A 167 -13.20 14.26 38.21
C LEU A 167 -13.85 15.57 38.64
N LYS A 168 -14.08 15.80 39.94
CA LYS A 168 -14.58 17.08 40.46
C LYS A 168 -13.64 18.24 40.16
N LEU A 169 -12.33 18.05 40.35
CA LEU A 169 -11.31 19.04 39.99
C LEU A 169 -11.27 19.28 38.47
N GLY A 170 -11.46 18.24 37.66
CA GLY A 170 -11.53 18.37 36.21
C GLY A 170 -12.79 19.08 35.71
N LEU A 171 -13.91 19.00 36.42
CA LEU A 171 -15.19 19.60 36.02
C LEU A 171 -15.20 21.15 36.05
N GLU A 172 -14.19 21.80 36.63
CA GLU A 172 -14.04 23.26 36.58
C GLU A 172 -13.57 23.75 35.20
N ASP A 173 -12.94 22.89 34.41
CA ASP A 173 -12.47 23.20 33.07
C ASP A 173 -13.55 22.86 32.01
N ARG A 174 -13.80 23.81 31.11
CA ARG A 174 -14.80 23.69 30.04
C ARG A 174 -14.48 22.56 29.07
N ASP A 175 -13.20 22.30 28.81
CA ASP A 175 -12.80 21.23 27.88
C ASP A 175 -12.90 19.84 28.54
N SER A 176 -12.64 19.77 29.83
CA SER A 176 -12.87 18.57 30.64
C SER A 176 -14.35 18.23 30.78
N LEU A 177 -15.23 19.23 30.88
CA LEU A 177 -16.70 19.05 30.84
C LEU A 177 -17.18 18.44 29.52
N LYS A 178 -16.72 18.94 28.37
CA LYS A 178 -17.06 18.37 27.05
C LYS A 178 -16.63 16.91 26.98
N THR A 179 -15.42 16.61 27.44
CA THR A 179 -14.89 15.24 27.44
C THR A 179 -15.72 14.32 28.33
N ALA A 180 -16.14 14.78 29.51
CA ALA A 180 -17.00 14.02 30.41
C ALA A 180 -18.39 13.74 29.80
N ILE A 181 -18.97 14.70 29.07
CA ILE A 181 -20.24 14.51 28.35
C ILE A 181 -20.07 13.46 27.25
N VAL A 182 -19.04 13.57 26.43
CA VAL A 182 -18.76 12.56 25.38
C VAL A 182 -18.54 11.18 25.99
N LEU A 183 -17.76 11.08 27.07
CA LEU A 183 -17.54 9.81 27.76
C LEU A 183 -18.85 9.22 28.29
N LYS A 184 -19.75 10.06 28.81
CA LYS A 184 -21.07 9.65 29.25
C LYS A 184 -21.90 9.13 28.08
N GLU A 185 -21.98 9.84 26.95
CA GLU A 185 -22.73 9.38 25.77
C GLU A 185 -22.19 8.07 25.20
N VAL A 186 -20.88 7.84 25.27
CA VAL A 186 -20.24 6.61 24.78
C VAL A 186 -20.44 5.42 25.73
N LEU A 187 -20.42 5.66 27.05
CA LEU A 187 -20.48 4.61 28.06
C LEU A 187 -21.88 4.33 28.62
N ASP A 188 -22.81 5.28 28.47
CA ASP A 188 -24.20 5.12 28.91
C ASP A 188 -25.00 4.35 27.86
N THR A 189 -26.12 3.77 28.28
CA THR A 189 -27.01 3.05 27.37
C THR A 189 -27.57 4.03 26.35
N PRO A 190 -27.44 3.78 25.03
CA PRO A 190 -27.86 4.72 24.00
C PRO A 190 -29.34 5.07 24.19
N VAL A 191 -29.69 6.35 24.02
CA VAL A 191 -31.04 6.87 24.26
C VAL A 191 -32.13 6.09 23.50
N ALA A 192 -31.78 5.53 22.34
CA ALA A 192 -32.68 4.68 21.54
C ALA A 192 -33.07 3.35 22.21
N MET A 193 -32.37 2.94 23.28
CA MET A 193 -32.63 1.72 24.04
C MET A 193 -33.25 1.98 25.43
N ARG A 194 -33.68 3.22 25.71
CA ARG A 194 -34.35 3.62 26.96
C ARG A 194 -35.87 3.72 26.80
#